data_AF-A0A9E4YTU1-F1
#
_entry.id   AF-A0A9E4YTU1-F1
#
_cell.length_a   1.000
_cell.length_b   1.000
_cell.length_c   1.000
_cell.angle_alpha   90.00
_cell.angle_beta   90.00
_cell.angle_gamma   90.00
#
_symmetry.space_group_name_H-M   'P 1'
#
loop_
_entity.id
_entity.type
_entity.pdbx_description
1 polymer ?
#
loop_
_entity_poly.entity_id
_entity_poly.type
_entity_poly.pdbx_seq_one_letter_code
_entity_poly.pdbx_strand_id
1 'polypeptide(L)' 'MFGVGGAPARIPTAEERLVGTTVDSADREAAAEAVSQALDPVSDIHASATYRKQVGGVMARRALEDAIHQANGASRP' A
#
# COMPACT_ATOMS: atom_id res chain seq x y z
N MET A 1 -0.27 14.83 -12.00
CA MET A 1 0.23 14.29 -10.72
C MET A 1 0.87 12.93 -10.99
N PHE A 2 2.05 12.61 -10.44
CA PHE A 2 2.77 11.35 -10.77
C PHE A 2 2.58 10.22 -9.73
N GLY A 3 1.58 10.33 -8.84
CA GLY A 3 1.34 9.37 -7.76
C GLY A 3 0.04 9.65 -7.02
N VAL A 4 0.04 9.46 -5.70
CA VAL A 4 -1.13 9.67 -4.82
C VAL A 4 -1.11 11.00 -4.05
N GLY A 5 -0.10 11.84 -4.28
CA GLY A 5 0.14 13.09 -3.54
C GLY A 5 1.16 14.00 -4.22
N GLY A 6 1.37 15.19 -3.67
CA GLY A 6 2.48 16.07 -4.03
C GLY A 6 3.82 15.68 -3.37
N ALA A 7 3.78 14.76 -2.40
CA ALA A 7 4.91 14.24 -1.65
C ALA A 7 4.64 12.77 -1.25
N PRO A 8 5.67 12.01 -0.83
CA PRO A 8 5.49 10.70 -0.21
C PRO A 8 4.56 10.79 1.02
N ALA A 9 3.71 9.78 1.20
CA ALA A 9 2.81 9.68 2.33
C ALA A 9 3.22 8.51 3.24
N ARG A 10 3.35 8.78 4.54
CA ARG A 10 3.47 7.74 5.56
C ARG A 10 2.08 7.43 6.11
N ILE A 11 1.76 6.15 6.28
CA ILE A 11 0.44 5.69 6.71
C ILE A 11 0.57 4.86 8.00
N PRO A 12 0.60 5.50 9.19
CA PRO A 12 0.78 4.79 10.46
C PRO A 12 -0.28 3.72 10.73
N THR A 13 -1.52 3.98 10.32
CA THR A 13 -2.63 3.02 10.46
C THR A 13 -2.40 1.72 9.70
N ALA A 14 -1.65 1.73 8.60
CA ALA A 14 -1.25 0.52 7.89
C ALA A 14 -0.08 -0.19 8.58
N GLU A 15 0.87 0.57 9.13
CA GLU A 15 2.00 0.03 9.91
C GLU A 15 1.49 -0.72 11.16
N GLU A 16 0.55 -0.12 11.90
CA GLU A 16 -0.07 -0.70 13.09
C GLU A 16 -0.80 -2.02 12.83
N ARG A 17 -1.31 -2.23 11.60
CA ARG A 17 -1.94 -3.50 11.22
C ARG A 17 -0.95 -4.65 11.06
N LEU A 18 0.34 -4.35 10.90
CA LEU A 18 1.36 -5.34 10.59
C LEU A 18 2.24 -5.67 11.79
N VAL A 19 2.52 -4.68 12.66
CA VAL A 19 3.39 -4.86 13.82
C VAL A 19 2.86 -5.95 14.75
N GLY A 20 3.69 -6.96 15.01
CA GLY A 20 3.35 -8.08 15.89
C GLY A 20 2.51 -9.18 15.25
N THR A 21 2.19 -9.06 13.96
CA THR A 21 1.45 -10.10 13.20
C THR A 21 2.41 -11.05 12.47
N THR A 22 1.85 -12.11 11.90
CA THR A 22 2.57 -13.00 10.97
C THR A 22 2.66 -12.44 9.56
N VAL A 23 1.98 -11.31 9.29
CA VAL A 23 1.91 -10.66 7.98
C VAL A 23 1.33 -11.62 6.92
N ASP A 24 0.26 -12.31 7.28
CA ASP A 24 -0.41 -13.25 6.39
C ASP A 24 -1.22 -12.54 5.29
N SER A 25 -2.03 -13.28 4.52
CA SER A 25 -2.87 -12.65 3.47
C SER A 25 -3.89 -11.67 4.02
N ALA A 26 -4.49 -11.95 5.18
CA ALA A 26 -5.48 -11.09 5.79
C ALA A 26 -4.84 -9.81 6.35
N ASP A 27 -3.65 -9.94 6.98
CA ASP A 27 -2.89 -8.79 7.49
C ASP A 27 -2.50 -7.83 6.34
N ARG A 28 -2.03 -8.39 5.22
CA ARG A 28 -1.68 -7.62 4.02
C ARG A 28 -2.88 -6.90 3.42
N GLU A 29 -4.03 -7.55 3.35
CA GLU A 29 -5.26 -6.95 2.83
C GLU A 29 -5.75 -5.82 3.75
N ALA A 30 -5.73 -6.03 5.07
CA ALA A 30 -6.09 -5.01 6.05
C ALA A 30 -5.18 -3.78 5.97
N ALA A 31 -3.87 -3.97 5.76
CA ALA A 31 -2.94 -2.87 5.56
C ALA A 31 -3.19 -2.13 4.23
N ALA A 32 -3.48 -2.86 3.14
CA ALA A 32 -3.82 -2.28 1.84
C ALA A 32 -5.11 -1.46 1.88
N GLU A 33 -6.12 -1.93 2.62
CA GLU A 33 -7.34 -1.19 2.86
C GLU A 33 -7.06 0.09 3.66
N ALA A 34 -6.27 -0.01 4.74
CA ALA A 34 -5.87 1.16 5.54
C ALA A 34 -5.15 2.22 4.68
N VAL A 35 -4.27 1.81 3.75
CA VAL A 35 -3.66 2.71 2.76
C VAL A 35 -4.72 3.36 1.88
N SER A 36 -5.61 2.56 1.28
CA SER A 36 -6.65 3.09 0.38
C SER A 36 -7.55 4.12 1.06
N GLN A 37 -7.91 3.89 2.32
CA GLN A 37 -8.75 4.78 3.11
C GLN A 37 -8.02 6.07 3.53
N ALA A 38 -6.73 5.98 3.86
CA ALA A 38 -5.94 7.12 4.32
C ALA A 38 -5.49 8.07 3.20
N LEU A 39 -5.43 7.58 1.96
CA LEU A 39 -5.05 8.40 0.81
C LEU A 39 -6.13 9.41 0.45
N ASP A 40 -5.71 10.62 0.09
CA ASP A 40 -6.59 11.68 -0.42
C ASP A 40 -6.02 12.37 -1.68
N PRO A 41 -5.91 11.64 -2.81
CA PRO A 41 -5.42 12.21 -4.06
C PRO A 41 -6.51 13.04 -4.74
N VAL A 42 -6.08 14.06 -5.48
CA VAL A 42 -6.97 14.78 -6.41
C VAL A 42 -7.25 13.95 -7.66
N SER A 43 -8.31 14.28 -8.41
CA SER A 43 -8.55 13.78 -9.79
C SER A 43 -7.84 14.65 -10.82
N ASP A 44 -7.42 14.10 -11.95
CA ASP A 44 -6.82 14.83 -13.08
C ASP A 44 -7.10 14.08 -14.40
N ILE A 45 -6.55 14.56 -15.52
CA ILE A 45 -6.74 13.97 -16.84
C ILE A 45 -6.25 12.52 -16.96
N HIS A 46 -5.40 12.05 -16.04
CA HIS A 46 -4.81 10.72 -16.09
C HIS A 46 -5.63 9.69 -15.31
N ALA A 47 -6.27 10.11 -14.21
CA ALA A 47 -7.08 9.21 -13.38
C ALA A 47 -7.97 9.96 -12.39
N SER A 48 -9.00 9.26 -11.91
CA SER A 48 -9.83 9.73 -10.79
C SER A 48 -9.14 9.53 -9.44
N ALA A 49 -9.53 10.34 -8.46
CA ALA A 49 -9.14 10.18 -7.06
C ALA A 49 -9.42 8.76 -6.54
N THR A 50 -10.63 8.25 -6.80
CA THR A 50 -11.04 6.88 -6.41
C THR A 50 -10.11 5.82 -6.97
N TYR A 51 -9.78 5.90 -8.26
CA TYR A 51 -8.85 4.96 -8.89
C TYR A 51 -7.46 5.05 -8.25
N ARG A 52 -6.95 6.26 -7.98
CA ARG A 52 -5.66 6.44 -7.30
C ARG A 52 -5.65 5.86 -5.88
N LYS A 53 -6.74 6.01 -5.12
CA LYS A 53 -6.88 5.39 -3.78
C LYS A 53 -6.78 3.86 -3.88
N GLN A 54 -7.54 3.26 -4.80
CA GLN A 54 -7.53 1.81 -5.02
C GLN A 54 -6.17 1.28 -5.45
N VAL A 55 -5.52 1.94 -6.41
CA VAL A 55 -4.17 1.57 -6.87
C VAL A 55 -3.15 1.68 -5.72
N GLY A 56 -3.26 2.71 -4.87
CA GLY A 56 -2.41 2.87 -3.69
C GLY A 56 -2.46 1.65 -2.75
N GLY A 57 -3.66 1.16 -2.43
CA GLY A 57 -3.82 -0.06 -1.64
C GLY A 57 -3.25 -1.30 -2.32
N VAL A 58 -3.54 -1.51 -3.61
CA VAL A 58 -3.01 -2.64 -4.38
C VAL A 58 -1.48 -2.65 -4.40
N MET A 59 -0.86 -1.47 -4.58
CA MET A 59 0.59 -1.34 -4.58
C MET A 59 1.18 -1.61 -3.19
N ALA A 60 0.52 -1.19 -2.11
CA ALA A 60 0.94 -1.53 -0.75
C ALA A 60 0.91 -3.03 -0.50
N ARG A 61 -0.17 -3.73 -0.88
CA ARG A 61 -0.27 -5.21 -0.76
C ARG A 61 0.86 -5.92 -1.49
N ARG A 62 1.12 -5.53 -2.74
CA ARG A 62 2.18 -6.12 -3.57
C ARG A 62 3.58 -5.83 -3.03
N ALA A 63 3.80 -4.62 -2.54
CA ALA A 63 5.08 -4.26 -1.91
C ALA A 63 5.32 -5.09 -0.64
N LEU A 64 4.29 -5.37 0.17
CA LEU A 64 4.39 -6.26 1.31
C LEU A 64 4.71 -7.70 0.89
N GLU A 65 4.07 -8.21 -0.15
CA GLU A 65 4.38 -9.52 -0.74
C GLU A 65 5.85 -9.62 -1.15
N ASP A 66 6.33 -8.64 -1.92
CA ASP A 66 7.72 -8.57 -2.35
C ASP A 66 8.69 -8.49 -1.16
N ALA A 67 8.35 -7.69 -0.13
CA ALA A 67 9.17 -7.55 1.08
C ALA A 67 9.23 -8.86 1.90
N ILE A 68 8.13 -9.59 2.01
CA ILE A 68 8.08 -10.91 2.68
C ILE A 68 8.94 -11.92 1.92
N HIS A 69 8.85 -11.94 0.57
CA HIS A 69 9.70 -12.79 -0.25
C HIS A 69 11.19 -12.50 -0.02
N GLN A 70 11.58 -11.22 0.00
CA GLN A 70 12.96 -10.81 0.29
C GLN A 70 13.41 -11.17 1.71
N ALA A 71 12.55 -10.95 2.71
CA ALA A 71 12.83 -11.28 4.11
C ALA A 71 13.05 -12.80 4.31
N ASN A 72 12.35 -13.62 3.53
CA ASN A 72 12.50 -15.08 3.51
C ASN A 72 13.72 -15.57 2.69
N GLY A 73 14.60 -14.67 2.24
CA GLY A 73 15.82 -15.03 1.52
C GLY A 73 15.63 -15.29 0.03
N ALA A 74 14.45 -15.03 -0.54
CA ALA A 74 14.24 -15.08 -1.98
C ALA A 74 14.60 -13.71 -2.59
N SER A 75 15.79 -13.61 -3.19
CA SER A 75 16.08 -12.48 -4.08
C SER A 75 15.20 -12.60 -5.32
N ARG A 76 14.56 -11.52 -5.75
CA ARG A 76 13.98 -11.46 -7.10
C ARG A 76 15.10 -11.74 -8.12
N PRO A 77 14.87 -12.57 -9.16
CA PRO A 77 15.77 -12.61 -10.30
C PRO A 77 15.80 -11.25 -11.01
#